data_AF-A0A519UMJ8-F1
#
_entry.id   AF-A0A519UMJ8-F1
#
_cell.length_a   1.000
_cell.length_b   1.000
_cell.length_c   1.000
_cell.angle_alpha   90.00
_cell.angle_beta   90.00
_cell.angle_gamma   90.00
#
_symmetry.space_group_name_H-M   'P 1'
#
loop_
_entity.id
_entity.type
_entity.pdbx_description
1 polymer ?
#
loop_
_entity_poly.entity_id
_entity_poly.type
_entity_poly.pdbx_seq_one_letter_code
_entity_poly.pdbx_strand_id
1 'polypeptide(L)'
;MPAAKTDPIRPAILEDASPEAVDIKPILAELLSQLRAKNYGTKLSDLPAYQAVRAQDAAYQGRVALALAATINQAESEHSNPLRWEMGEVLAALLRTSLALTETDYLRLFTYYGLTSAGLEKSLPNLFAFPLNLILSQLAKLAKRAPLSEPMLTLLRQLRDRTAGQPGDLLKIHLKTQELLSQAAGDDALPIVVFAADDPLGQALSQFVASLDRTDTRTAAWLGLLQQWQKATAGQPTAKLRKELDATTTAIGPAAVREQGRAWLQLLADMPVVEQQHTYEYGSGNVRHYSTWDFLTEPNLTVAKGLVWTLQPLADAGVLALLTSLGAKCFRKIPGKGPLAAGLGNACLLALAQNGLPGVAALARVRSKIRQTNTQELIAKYIAQESAKLGV
;
A
#
# COMPACT_ATOMS: atom_id res chain seq x y z
N MET A 1 -23.71 -12.15 27.43
CA MET A 1 -22.78 -13.23 27.83
C MET A 1 -21.96 -13.60 26.60
N PRO A 2 -20.62 -13.46 26.59
CA PRO A 2 -19.85 -13.97 25.47
C PRO A 2 -19.80 -15.49 25.58
N ALA A 3 -20.18 -16.19 24.51
CA ALA A 3 -20.03 -17.63 24.40
C ALA A 3 -18.55 -17.99 24.60
N ALA A 4 -18.29 -18.99 25.44
CA ALA A 4 -16.94 -19.48 25.69
C ALA A 4 -16.31 -19.95 24.37
N LYS A 5 -15.08 -19.46 24.09
CA LYS A 5 -14.23 -19.96 23.00
C LYS A 5 -13.77 -21.39 23.33
N THR A 6 -14.63 -22.37 23.15
CA THR A 6 -14.30 -23.78 23.42
C THR A 6 -14.45 -24.61 22.16
N ASP A 7 -13.70 -24.28 21.11
CA ASP A 7 -13.29 -25.32 20.16
C ASP A 7 -12.06 -26.02 20.76
N PRO A 8 -12.15 -27.27 21.26
CA PRO A 8 -10.97 -27.97 21.75
C PRO A 8 -9.91 -28.05 20.65
N ILE A 9 -8.65 -27.76 21.00
CA ILE A 9 -7.52 -27.91 20.07
C ILE A 9 -7.48 -29.37 19.67
N ARG A 10 -7.68 -29.65 18.39
CA ARG A 10 -7.43 -31.00 17.87
C ARG A 10 -5.92 -31.18 17.86
N PRO A 11 -5.34 -32.15 18.60
CA PRO A 11 -3.89 -32.34 18.63
C PRO A 11 -3.28 -32.50 17.23
N ALA A 12 -4.06 -33.05 16.30
CA ALA A 12 -3.74 -33.21 14.88
C ALA A 12 -3.26 -31.92 14.20
N ILE A 13 -3.74 -30.74 14.61
CA ILE A 13 -3.39 -29.45 13.99
C ILE A 13 -1.96 -28.99 14.29
N LEU A 14 -1.31 -29.66 15.25
CA LEU A 14 0.09 -29.46 15.61
C LEU A 14 0.97 -30.62 15.09
N GLU A 15 0.38 -31.60 14.37
CA GLU A 15 1.09 -32.73 13.78
C GLU A 15 1.57 -32.37 12.38
N ASP A 16 2.60 -31.53 12.29
CA ASP A 16 3.36 -31.34 11.06
C ASP A 16 4.63 -32.22 11.12
N ALA A 17 4.89 -32.97 10.04
CA ALA A 17 5.98 -33.94 9.96
C ALA A 17 7.36 -33.31 9.72
N SER A 18 7.44 -31.99 9.58
CA SER A 18 8.71 -31.29 9.44
C SER A 18 9.53 -31.40 10.73
N PRO A 19 10.88 -31.53 10.63
CA PRO A 19 11.74 -31.64 11.80
C PRO A 19 11.55 -30.48 12.79
N GLU A 20 11.28 -29.28 12.29
CA GLU A 20 11.05 -28.11 13.14
C GLU A 20 9.74 -28.22 13.93
N ALA A 21 8.67 -28.72 13.32
CA ALA A 21 7.38 -28.84 13.98
C ALA A 21 7.40 -29.89 15.11
N VAL A 22 8.13 -30.99 14.94
CA VAL A 22 8.28 -32.03 15.97
C VAL A 22 8.98 -31.49 17.22
N ASP A 23 10.11 -30.79 17.03
CA ASP A 23 10.89 -30.23 18.14
C ASP A 23 10.17 -29.07 18.85
N ILE A 24 9.37 -28.29 18.11
CA ILE A 24 8.76 -27.03 18.56
C ILE A 24 7.31 -27.25 19.03
N LYS A 25 6.76 -28.45 18.82
CA LYS A 25 5.40 -28.81 19.25
C LYS A 25 5.08 -28.45 20.70
N PRO A 26 5.95 -28.69 21.70
CA PRO A 26 5.65 -28.34 23.09
C PRO A 26 5.46 -26.83 23.28
N ILE A 27 6.31 -26.01 22.65
CA ILE A 27 6.22 -24.56 22.78
C ILE A 27 5.02 -23.99 21.98
N LEU A 28 4.65 -24.59 20.85
CA LEU A 28 3.42 -24.23 20.13
C LEU A 28 2.17 -24.52 20.95
N ALA A 29 2.12 -25.68 21.62
CA ALA A 29 1.00 -26.04 22.49
C ALA A 29 0.87 -25.06 23.67
N GLU A 30 1.99 -24.67 24.28
CA GLU A 30 2.00 -23.69 25.36
C GLU A 30 1.57 -22.29 24.89
N LEU A 31 2.11 -21.82 23.75
CA LEU A 31 1.72 -20.56 23.14
C LEU A 31 0.21 -20.52 22.85
N LEU A 32 -0.34 -21.59 22.26
CA LEU A 32 -1.76 -21.67 21.94
C LEU A 32 -2.63 -21.65 23.21
N SER A 33 -2.22 -22.37 24.25
CA SER A 33 -2.91 -22.34 25.54
C SER A 33 -2.95 -20.92 26.13
N GLN A 34 -1.83 -20.22 26.11
CA GLN A 34 -1.74 -18.84 26.62
C GLN A 34 -2.51 -17.83 25.78
N LEU A 35 -2.48 -17.96 24.45
CA LEU A 35 -3.24 -17.08 23.53
C LEU A 35 -4.75 -17.20 23.71
N ARG A 36 -5.25 -18.42 23.98
CA ARG A 36 -6.68 -18.65 24.24
C ARG A 36 -7.12 -18.15 25.60
N ALA A 37 -6.24 -18.21 26.60
CA ALA A 37 -6.47 -17.63 27.92
C ALA A 37 -6.36 -16.10 27.93
N LYS A 38 -5.75 -15.50 26.89
CA LYS A 38 -5.54 -14.07 26.74
C LYS A 38 -6.87 -13.32 26.62
N ASN A 39 -7.00 -12.19 27.32
CA ASN A 39 -8.08 -11.23 27.09
C ASN A 39 -7.62 -10.09 26.17
N TYR A 40 -8.52 -9.21 25.75
CA TYR A 40 -8.18 -8.10 24.83
C TYR A 40 -7.12 -7.12 25.39
N GLY A 41 -6.92 -7.06 26.71
CA GLY A 41 -5.97 -6.15 27.36
C GLY A 41 -4.55 -6.71 27.55
N THR A 42 -4.39 -8.03 27.48
CA THR A 42 -3.07 -8.68 27.65
C THR A 42 -2.25 -8.54 26.37
N LYS A 43 -1.02 -8.03 26.47
CA LYS A 43 -0.14 -7.93 25.29
C LYS A 43 0.54 -9.26 25.02
N LEU A 44 0.87 -9.53 23.75
CA LEU A 44 1.65 -10.72 23.40
C LEU A 44 3.00 -10.76 24.14
N SER A 45 3.61 -9.58 24.37
CA SER A 45 4.86 -9.43 25.13
C SER A 45 4.78 -9.91 26.57
N ASP A 46 3.58 -10.07 27.11
CA ASP A 46 3.35 -10.42 28.52
C ASP A 46 3.16 -11.94 28.69
N LEU A 47 3.09 -12.70 27.59
CA LEU A 47 2.92 -14.14 27.60
C LEU A 47 4.27 -14.84 27.88
N PRO A 48 4.39 -15.65 28.95
CA PRO A 48 5.64 -16.35 29.28
C PRO A 48 6.19 -17.21 28.14
N ALA A 49 5.33 -17.93 27.40
CA ALA A 49 5.77 -18.77 26.29
C ALA A 49 6.33 -17.93 25.14
N TYR A 50 5.74 -16.76 24.87
CA TYR A 50 6.28 -15.82 23.87
C TYR A 50 7.61 -15.22 24.32
N GLN A 51 7.75 -14.84 25.60
CA GLN A 51 9.01 -14.35 26.16
C GLN A 51 10.10 -15.42 26.08
N ALA A 52 9.78 -16.68 26.37
CA ALA A 52 10.70 -17.80 26.24
C ALA A 52 11.23 -17.93 24.81
N VAL A 53 10.36 -17.86 23.80
CA VAL A 53 10.78 -17.84 22.37
C VAL A 53 11.64 -16.61 22.07
N ARG A 54 11.28 -15.43 22.57
CA ARG A 54 12.00 -14.18 22.32
C ARG A 54 13.38 -14.12 22.97
N ALA A 55 13.61 -14.89 24.02
CA ALA A 55 14.91 -15.03 24.69
C ALA A 55 15.88 -15.95 23.92
N GLN A 56 15.38 -16.78 23.01
CA GLN A 56 16.20 -17.66 22.19
C GLN A 56 16.87 -16.92 21.02
N ASP A 57 17.85 -17.57 20.40
CA ASP A 57 18.56 -17.03 19.24
C ASP A 57 17.69 -16.88 17.98
N ALA A 58 18.23 -16.20 16.97
CA ALA A 58 17.53 -15.92 15.72
C ALA A 58 17.20 -17.19 14.90
N ALA A 59 17.96 -18.27 15.08
CA ALA A 59 17.75 -19.53 14.38
C ALA A 59 16.56 -20.29 14.99
N TYR A 60 16.50 -20.37 16.31
CA TYR A 60 15.37 -20.92 17.05
C TYR A 60 14.08 -20.14 16.73
N GLN A 61 14.12 -18.80 16.81
CA GLN A 61 12.96 -17.96 16.45
C GLN A 61 12.52 -18.20 15.00
N GLY A 62 13.46 -18.43 14.08
CA GLY A 62 13.18 -18.78 12.69
C GLY A 62 12.44 -20.11 12.56
N ARG A 63 12.90 -21.16 13.25
CA ARG A 63 12.22 -22.46 13.25
C ARG A 63 10.81 -22.37 13.84
N VAL A 64 10.62 -21.57 14.90
CA VAL A 64 9.28 -21.32 15.47
C VAL A 64 8.37 -20.64 14.45
N ALA A 65 8.88 -19.67 13.68
CA ALA A 65 8.11 -19.01 12.62
C ALA A 65 7.68 -19.99 11.51
N LEU A 66 8.54 -20.93 11.12
CA LEU A 66 8.21 -21.99 10.15
C LEU A 66 7.12 -22.92 10.69
N ALA A 67 7.25 -23.38 11.93
CA ALA A 67 6.26 -24.25 12.57
C ALA A 67 4.89 -23.55 12.73
N LEU A 68 4.88 -22.25 13.08
CA LEU A 68 3.65 -21.44 13.14
C LEU A 68 2.97 -21.34 11.76
N ALA A 69 3.74 -21.09 10.70
CA ALA A 69 3.21 -21.00 9.34
C ALA A 69 2.58 -22.32 8.89
N ALA A 70 3.23 -23.45 9.18
CA ALA A 70 2.72 -24.79 8.91
C ALA A 70 1.38 -25.05 9.63
N THR A 71 1.32 -24.78 10.94
CA THR A 71 0.11 -24.91 11.75
C THR A 71 -1.03 -24.03 11.23
N ILE A 72 -0.73 -22.79 10.81
CA ILE A 72 -1.73 -21.89 10.22
C ILE A 72 -2.31 -22.46 8.93
N ASN A 73 -1.47 -23.03 8.06
CA ASN A 73 -1.92 -23.67 6.83
C ASN A 73 -2.82 -24.87 7.09
N GLN A 74 -2.45 -25.71 8.08
CA GLN A 74 -3.29 -26.84 8.47
C GLN A 74 -4.64 -26.37 9.04
N ALA A 75 -4.64 -25.29 9.84
CA ALA A 75 -5.86 -24.69 10.36
C ALA A 75 -6.81 -24.15 9.28
N GLU A 76 -6.26 -23.65 8.16
CA GLU A 76 -7.05 -23.25 6.99
C GLU A 76 -7.75 -24.46 6.36
N SER A 77 -7.07 -25.60 6.23
CA SER A 77 -7.71 -26.84 5.73
C SER A 77 -8.83 -27.35 6.64
N GLU A 78 -8.71 -27.12 7.94
CA GLU A 78 -9.72 -27.50 8.95
C GLU A 78 -10.77 -26.40 9.21
N HIS A 79 -10.76 -25.29 8.47
CA HIS A 79 -11.67 -24.15 8.61
C HIS A 79 -11.68 -23.50 10.02
N SER A 80 -10.57 -23.59 10.76
CA SER A 80 -10.45 -23.00 12.11
C SER A 80 -9.97 -21.55 12.07
N ASN A 81 -10.91 -20.62 11.83
CA ASN A 81 -10.61 -19.18 11.78
C ASN A 81 -9.97 -18.60 13.06
N PRO A 82 -10.42 -18.93 14.30
CA PRO A 82 -9.84 -18.36 15.51
C PRO A 82 -8.36 -18.71 15.69
N LEU A 83 -7.98 -19.95 15.38
CA LEU A 83 -6.60 -20.42 15.49
C LEU A 83 -5.67 -19.70 14.51
N ARG A 84 -6.15 -19.49 13.28
CA ARG A 84 -5.43 -18.72 12.24
C ARG A 84 -5.09 -17.31 12.72
N TRP A 85 -6.04 -16.62 13.37
CA TRP A 85 -5.81 -15.27 13.91
C TRP A 85 -4.83 -15.26 15.08
N GLU A 86 -5.00 -16.17 16.04
CA GLU A 86 -4.17 -16.26 17.24
C GLU A 86 -2.70 -16.57 16.89
N MET A 87 -2.47 -17.55 16.01
CA MET A 87 -1.12 -17.90 15.54
C MET A 87 -0.53 -16.84 14.60
N GLY A 88 -1.37 -16.21 13.78
CA GLY A 88 -0.97 -15.12 12.90
C GLY A 88 -0.42 -13.91 13.67
N GLU A 89 -0.95 -13.61 14.87
CA GLU A 89 -0.43 -12.56 15.75
C GLU A 89 1.02 -12.85 16.16
N VAL A 90 1.31 -14.08 16.59
CA VAL A 90 2.66 -14.50 17.01
C VAL A 90 3.63 -14.49 15.83
N LEU A 91 3.21 -15.07 14.70
CA LEU A 91 4.03 -15.10 13.49
C LEU A 91 4.39 -13.69 13.03
N ALA A 92 3.42 -12.77 12.99
CA ALA A 92 3.68 -11.38 12.64
C ALA A 92 4.61 -10.69 13.65
N ALA A 93 4.55 -11.02 14.94
CA ALA A 93 5.44 -10.46 15.94
C ALA A 93 6.89 -10.96 15.77
N LEU A 94 7.08 -12.26 15.54
CA LEU A 94 8.39 -12.84 15.23
C LEU A 94 8.95 -12.29 13.92
N LEU A 95 8.12 -12.11 12.89
CA LEU A 95 8.58 -11.60 11.61
C LEU A 95 9.05 -10.14 11.64
N ARG A 96 8.75 -9.39 12.70
CA ARG A 96 9.30 -8.04 12.91
C ARG A 96 10.76 -8.06 13.39
N THR A 97 11.28 -9.21 13.80
CA THR A 97 12.66 -9.33 14.28
C THR A 97 13.58 -9.83 13.16
N SER A 98 14.88 -9.96 13.44
CA SER A 98 15.81 -10.56 12.49
C SER A 98 15.85 -12.05 12.73
N LEU A 99 15.28 -12.83 11.83
CA LEU A 99 15.33 -14.30 11.87
C LEU A 99 16.55 -14.78 11.07
N ALA A 100 17.14 -15.89 11.50
CA ALA A 100 18.20 -16.57 10.76
C ALA A 100 17.57 -17.65 9.86
N LEU A 101 16.81 -17.21 8.85
CA LEU A 101 16.18 -18.08 7.85
C LEU A 101 16.99 -18.08 6.54
N THR A 102 17.05 -19.23 5.89
CA THR A 102 17.62 -19.39 4.56
C THR A 102 16.60 -19.01 3.48
N GLU A 103 17.04 -18.89 2.23
CA GLU A 103 16.13 -18.67 1.11
C GLU A 103 15.12 -19.81 0.95
N THR A 104 15.58 -21.06 1.14
CA THR A 104 14.73 -22.26 1.12
C THR A 104 13.62 -22.17 2.18
N ASP A 105 13.92 -21.63 3.36
CA ASP A 105 12.92 -21.43 4.41
C ASP A 105 11.87 -20.39 4.02
N TYR A 106 12.28 -19.30 3.36
CA TYR A 106 11.31 -18.33 2.82
C TYR A 106 10.44 -18.95 1.73
N LEU A 107 11.00 -19.77 0.83
CA LEU A 107 10.20 -20.50 -0.17
C LEU A 107 9.19 -21.45 0.49
N ARG A 108 9.58 -22.13 1.60
CA ARG A 108 8.65 -22.92 2.41
C ARG A 108 7.54 -22.04 3.00
N LEU A 109 7.89 -20.87 3.56
CA LEU A 109 6.90 -19.91 4.06
C LEU A 109 5.91 -19.50 2.98
N PHE A 110 6.34 -19.16 1.76
CA PHE A 110 5.39 -18.85 0.68
C PHE A 110 4.51 -20.04 0.31
N THR A 111 5.09 -21.24 0.27
CA THR A 111 4.36 -22.48 -0.04
C THR A 111 3.24 -22.78 0.97
N TYR A 112 3.49 -22.57 2.27
CA TYR A 112 2.47 -22.75 3.31
C TYR A 112 1.24 -21.83 3.14
N TYR A 113 1.29 -20.80 2.31
CA TYR A 113 0.14 -19.92 2.05
C TYR A 113 -0.41 -20.08 0.62
N GLY A 114 -0.08 -21.20 -0.03
CA GLY A 114 -0.48 -21.47 -1.41
C GLY A 114 0.14 -20.50 -2.41
N LEU A 115 1.17 -19.73 -2.02
CA LEU A 115 1.90 -18.82 -2.90
C LEU A 115 2.98 -19.61 -3.65
N THR A 116 2.52 -20.59 -4.41
CA THR A 116 3.32 -21.35 -5.38
C THR A 116 2.99 -20.86 -6.78
N SER A 117 3.87 -21.16 -7.74
CA SER A 117 3.66 -20.80 -9.15
C SER A 117 2.36 -21.34 -9.74
N ALA A 118 1.84 -22.46 -9.22
CA ALA A 118 0.57 -23.07 -9.63
C ALA A 118 -0.64 -22.63 -8.77
N GLY A 119 -0.42 -22.11 -7.55
CA GLY A 119 -1.47 -21.83 -6.57
C GLY A 119 -1.89 -20.35 -6.47
N LEU A 120 -1.09 -19.43 -7.01
CA LEU A 120 -1.23 -17.99 -6.77
C LEU A 120 -2.60 -17.40 -7.19
N GLU A 121 -3.28 -17.99 -8.18
CA GLU A 121 -4.61 -17.55 -8.64
C GLU A 121 -5.68 -17.70 -7.58
N LYS A 122 -5.62 -18.77 -6.79
CA LYS A 122 -6.63 -19.09 -5.77
C LYS A 122 -6.38 -18.36 -4.46
N SER A 123 -5.14 -17.92 -4.21
CA SER A 123 -4.71 -17.35 -2.92
C SER A 123 -4.83 -15.83 -2.81
N LEU A 124 -5.08 -15.10 -3.91
CA LEU A 124 -5.17 -13.63 -3.92
C LEU A 124 -6.17 -13.05 -2.90
N PRO A 125 -7.41 -13.57 -2.77
CA PRO A 125 -8.37 -13.06 -1.79
C PRO A 125 -7.91 -13.24 -0.33
N ASN A 126 -6.99 -14.18 -0.07
CA ASN A 126 -6.55 -14.57 1.27
C ASN A 126 -5.17 -14.00 1.65
N LEU A 127 -4.54 -13.18 0.80
CA LEU A 127 -3.22 -12.58 1.07
C LEU A 127 -3.19 -11.75 2.37
N PHE A 128 -4.33 -11.17 2.77
CA PHE A 128 -4.45 -10.32 3.97
C PHE A 128 -4.25 -11.09 5.28
N ALA A 129 -4.50 -12.40 5.29
CA ALA A 129 -4.34 -13.21 6.50
C ALA A 129 -2.88 -13.60 6.77
N PHE A 130 -1.95 -13.18 5.90
CA PHE A 130 -0.53 -13.49 6.01
C PHE A 130 0.31 -12.21 6.13
N PRO A 131 1.27 -12.12 7.06
CA PRO A 131 2.21 -11.00 7.15
C PRO A 131 3.24 -10.93 5.98
N LEU A 132 2.77 -11.01 4.74
CA LEU A 132 3.58 -11.04 3.52
C LEU A 132 4.54 -9.86 3.41
N ASN A 133 4.07 -8.66 3.78
CA ASN A 133 4.92 -7.45 3.82
C ASN A 133 6.10 -7.60 4.79
N LEU A 134 5.94 -8.29 5.92
CA LEU A 134 7.02 -8.52 6.87
C LEU A 134 8.03 -9.53 6.31
N ILE A 135 7.54 -10.58 5.62
CA ILE A 135 8.41 -11.58 4.98
C ILE A 135 9.22 -10.94 3.86
N LEU A 136 8.59 -10.17 2.98
CA LEU A 136 9.31 -9.44 1.92
C LEU A 136 10.34 -8.45 2.51
N SER A 137 10.05 -7.87 3.68
CA SER A 137 11.00 -7.02 4.40
C SER A 137 12.21 -7.79 4.94
N GLN A 138 12.04 -9.03 5.39
CA GLN A 138 13.16 -9.88 5.77
C GLN A 138 13.93 -10.41 4.56
N LEU A 139 13.23 -10.82 3.49
CA LEU A 139 13.84 -11.24 2.24
C LEU A 139 14.70 -10.12 1.65
N ALA A 140 14.28 -8.86 1.77
CA ALA A 140 15.10 -7.70 1.38
C ALA A 140 16.36 -7.52 2.24
N LYS A 141 16.40 -8.02 3.47
CA LYS A 141 17.63 -8.07 4.28
C LYS A 141 18.52 -9.23 3.83
N LEU A 142 17.95 -10.38 3.46
CA LEU A 142 18.67 -11.53 2.92
C LEU A 142 19.33 -11.20 1.57
N ALA A 143 18.58 -10.58 0.66
CA ALA A 143 19.03 -10.19 -0.69
C ALA A 143 20.24 -9.24 -0.68
N LYS A 144 20.44 -8.49 0.40
CA LYS A 144 21.64 -7.65 0.59
C LYS A 144 22.91 -8.44 0.92
N ARG A 145 22.77 -9.69 1.37
CA ARG A 145 23.88 -10.55 1.81
C ARG A 145 24.22 -11.61 0.79
N ALA A 146 23.22 -12.10 0.06
CA ALA A 146 23.37 -13.13 -0.96
C ALA A 146 22.39 -12.87 -2.11
N PRO A 147 22.77 -13.16 -3.36
CA PRO A 147 21.86 -13.09 -4.50
C PRO A 147 20.70 -14.08 -4.31
N LEU A 148 19.51 -13.70 -4.75
CA LEU A 148 18.33 -14.56 -4.72
C LEU A 148 18.39 -15.57 -5.87
N SER A 149 17.93 -16.80 -5.61
CA SER A 149 17.83 -17.84 -6.63
C SER A 149 16.71 -17.58 -7.65
N GLU A 150 16.81 -18.18 -8.83
CA GLU A 150 15.79 -18.06 -9.89
C GLU A 150 14.38 -18.51 -9.45
N PRO A 151 14.19 -19.57 -8.64
CA PRO A 151 12.89 -19.89 -8.05
C PRO A 151 12.27 -18.72 -7.26
N MET A 152 13.06 -18.03 -6.43
CA MET A 152 12.58 -16.88 -5.67
C MET A 152 12.28 -15.70 -6.58
N LEU A 153 13.14 -15.41 -7.56
CA LEU A 153 12.91 -14.34 -8.54
C LEU A 153 11.63 -14.60 -9.34
N THR A 154 11.39 -15.85 -9.75
CA THR A 154 10.15 -16.26 -10.44
C THR A 154 8.92 -15.97 -9.58
N LEU A 155 8.94 -16.37 -8.30
CA LEU A 155 7.85 -16.10 -7.37
C LEU A 155 7.61 -14.60 -7.17
N LEU A 156 8.68 -13.82 -7.01
CA LEU A 156 8.59 -12.36 -6.85
C LEU A 156 8.00 -11.68 -8.10
N ARG A 157 8.35 -12.12 -9.31
CA ARG A 157 7.74 -11.61 -10.56
C ARG A 157 6.23 -11.89 -10.58
N GLN A 158 5.82 -13.11 -10.23
CA GLN A 158 4.41 -13.49 -10.17
C GLN A 158 3.63 -12.67 -9.13
N LEU A 159 4.19 -12.48 -7.92
CA LEU A 159 3.59 -11.64 -6.88
C LEU A 159 3.47 -10.18 -7.34
N ARG A 160 4.52 -9.63 -7.96
CA ARG A 160 4.51 -8.27 -8.52
C ARG A 160 3.37 -8.10 -9.52
N ASP A 161 3.25 -9.01 -10.49
CA ASP A 161 2.27 -8.91 -11.57
C ASP A 161 0.83 -9.02 -11.05
N ARG A 162 0.62 -9.85 -10.03
CA ARG A 162 -0.71 -10.08 -9.44
C ARG A 162 -1.16 -8.97 -8.50
N THR A 163 -0.22 -8.21 -7.95
CA THR A 163 -0.50 -7.07 -7.07
C THR A 163 -0.45 -5.73 -7.80
N ALA A 164 -0.15 -5.75 -9.10
CA ALA A 164 -0.08 -4.57 -9.94
C ALA A 164 -1.41 -3.81 -9.98
N GLY A 165 -1.35 -2.48 -9.83
CA GLY A 165 -2.53 -1.60 -9.85
C GLY A 165 -3.48 -1.74 -8.66
N GLN A 166 -3.21 -2.61 -7.68
CA GLN A 166 -4.08 -2.83 -6.54
C GLN A 166 -3.86 -1.80 -5.42
N PRO A 167 -4.88 -1.42 -4.63
CA PRO A 167 -4.74 -0.49 -3.50
C PRO A 167 -4.21 -1.16 -2.22
N GLY A 168 -4.04 -0.35 -1.17
CA GLY A 168 -3.85 -0.83 0.19
C GLY A 168 -2.58 -1.65 0.40
N ASP A 169 -2.70 -2.80 1.08
CA ASP A 169 -1.54 -3.65 1.38
C ASP A 169 -0.99 -4.37 0.14
N LEU A 170 -1.82 -4.61 -0.88
CA LEU A 170 -1.37 -5.17 -2.15
C LEU A 170 -0.43 -4.21 -2.88
N LEU A 171 -0.69 -2.89 -2.83
CA LEU A 171 0.24 -1.90 -3.35
C LEU A 171 1.62 -1.99 -2.66
N LYS A 172 1.64 -2.17 -1.34
CA LYS A 172 2.89 -2.31 -0.58
C LYS A 172 3.65 -3.56 -0.99
N ILE A 173 2.94 -4.67 -1.21
CA ILE A 173 3.50 -5.92 -1.71
C ILE A 173 4.08 -5.71 -3.12
N HIS A 174 3.34 -5.06 -4.02
CA HIS A 174 3.79 -4.74 -5.38
C HIS A 174 5.09 -3.92 -5.36
N LEU A 175 5.11 -2.81 -4.61
CA LEU A 175 6.28 -1.94 -4.53
C LEU A 175 7.48 -2.66 -3.90
N LYS A 176 7.25 -3.53 -2.91
CA LYS A 176 8.34 -4.25 -2.24
C LYS A 176 8.91 -5.38 -3.10
N THR A 177 8.07 -6.11 -3.82
CA THR A 177 8.52 -7.13 -4.79
C THR A 177 9.27 -6.49 -5.95
N GLN A 178 8.82 -5.32 -6.43
CA GLN A 178 9.54 -4.56 -7.44
C GLN A 178 10.91 -4.08 -6.93
N GLU A 179 11.01 -3.55 -5.71
CA GLU A 179 12.29 -3.16 -5.10
C GLU A 179 13.29 -4.33 -5.07
N LEU A 180 12.84 -5.52 -4.67
CA LEU A 180 13.65 -6.75 -4.64
C LEU A 180 14.11 -7.17 -6.04
N LEU A 181 13.21 -7.13 -7.03
CA LEU A 181 13.53 -7.50 -8.40
C LEU A 181 14.50 -6.51 -9.06
N SER A 182 14.35 -5.21 -8.81
CA SER A 182 15.29 -4.20 -9.28
C SER A 182 16.67 -4.37 -8.65
N GLN A 183 16.74 -4.66 -7.34
CA GLN A 183 18.01 -4.97 -6.68
C GLN A 183 18.71 -6.19 -7.28
N ALA A 184 17.95 -7.22 -7.66
CA ALA A 184 18.50 -8.43 -8.26
C ALA A 184 18.94 -8.23 -9.74
N ALA A 185 18.25 -7.37 -10.48
CA ALA A 185 18.53 -7.12 -11.89
C ALA A 185 19.69 -6.13 -12.12
N GLY A 186 20.10 -5.38 -11.09
CA GLY A 186 21.17 -4.38 -11.16
C GLY A 186 20.67 -2.99 -11.61
N ASP A 187 21.61 -2.03 -11.64
CA ASP A 187 21.29 -0.61 -11.85
C ASP A 187 20.73 -0.28 -13.25
N ASP A 188 20.95 -1.16 -14.24
CA ASP A 188 20.50 -0.97 -15.62
C ASP A 188 19.02 -1.41 -15.85
N ALA A 189 18.38 -2.00 -14.85
CA ALA A 189 17.02 -2.53 -14.99
C ALA A 189 15.96 -1.41 -14.87
N LEU A 190 15.20 -1.20 -15.94
CA LEU A 190 14.10 -0.24 -15.94
C LEU A 190 12.97 -0.65 -14.96
N PRO A 191 12.43 0.29 -14.16
CA PRO A 191 11.27 0.01 -13.32
C PRO A 191 10.04 -0.38 -14.14
N ILE A 192 9.34 -1.44 -13.72
CA ILE A 192 8.03 -1.80 -14.27
C ILE A 192 6.94 -1.02 -13.53
N VAL A 193 6.21 -0.15 -14.22
CA VAL A 193 5.14 0.64 -13.61
C VAL A 193 3.81 0.21 -14.20
N VAL A 194 2.85 -0.11 -13.32
CA VAL A 194 1.49 -0.50 -13.70
C VAL A 194 0.48 0.32 -12.90
N PHE A 195 -0.58 0.76 -13.56
CA PHE A 195 -1.67 1.54 -12.97
C PHE A 195 -2.99 0.78 -13.05
N ALA A 196 -3.94 1.11 -12.17
CA ALA A 196 -5.30 0.59 -12.28
C ALA A 196 -5.96 1.16 -13.55
N ALA A 197 -6.49 0.30 -14.42
CA ALA A 197 -6.99 0.71 -15.74
C ALA A 197 -8.49 1.09 -15.74
N ASP A 198 -9.15 1.02 -14.58
CA ASP A 198 -10.60 1.23 -14.44
C ASP A 198 -11.03 2.71 -14.53
N ASP A 199 -10.07 3.65 -14.55
CA ASP A 199 -10.35 5.07 -14.75
C ASP A 199 -9.45 5.72 -15.83
N PRO A 200 -9.87 6.86 -16.41
CA PRO A 200 -9.15 7.47 -17.52
C PRO A 200 -7.73 7.94 -17.17
N LEU A 201 -7.46 8.29 -15.90
CA LEU A 201 -6.10 8.67 -15.51
C LEU A 201 -5.17 7.46 -15.61
N GLY A 202 -5.57 6.32 -15.05
CA GLY A 202 -4.77 5.10 -15.12
C GLY A 202 -4.56 4.60 -16.55
N GLN A 203 -5.56 4.75 -17.42
CA GLN A 203 -5.43 4.46 -18.85
C GLN A 203 -4.42 5.38 -19.53
N ALA A 204 -4.51 6.70 -19.31
CA ALA A 204 -3.59 7.68 -19.89
C ALA A 204 -2.14 7.46 -19.42
N LEU A 205 -1.95 7.12 -18.14
CA LEU A 205 -0.62 6.81 -17.60
C LEU A 205 -0.06 5.50 -18.16
N SER A 206 -0.90 4.48 -18.32
CA SER A 206 -0.49 3.19 -18.91
C SER A 206 -0.12 3.36 -20.39
N GLN A 207 -0.88 4.16 -21.14
CA GLN A 207 -0.54 4.52 -22.52
C GLN A 207 0.78 5.29 -22.60
N PHE A 208 1.00 6.24 -21.70
CA PHE A 208 2.27 6.96 -21.63
C PHE A 208 3.45 6.01 -21.37
N VAL A 209 3.33 5.13 -20.37
CA VAL A 209 4.37 4.12 -20.08
C VAL A 209 4.65 3.23 -21.29
N ALA A 210 3.60 2.79 -22.02
CA ALA A 210 3.75 1.99 -23.23
C ALA A 210 4.39 2.75 -24.40
N SER A 211 4.28 4.08 -24.43
CA SER A 211 4.84 4.95 -25.47
C SER A 211 6.31 5.32 -25.25
N LEU A 212 6.87 5.07 -24.06
CA LEU A 212 8.26 5.42 -23.76
C LEU A 212 9.24 4.54 -24.56
N ASP A 213 10.15 5.19 -25.27
CA ASP A 213 11.27 4.51 -25.93
C ASP A 213 12.26 4.01 -24.88
N ARG A 214 12.44 2.70 -24.78
CA ARG A 214 13.36 2.09 -23.80
C ARG A 214 14.82 2.45 -24.03
N THR A 215 15.18 3.01 -25.19
CA THR A 215 16.52 3.48 -25.51
C THR A 215 16.74 4.96 -25.17
N ASP A 216 15.67 5.74 -24.90
CA ASP A 216 15.79 7.13 -24.45
C ASP A 216 16.33 7.17 -23.01
N THR A 217 17.36 7.99 -22.80
CA THR A 217 18.02 8.17 -21.49
C THR A 217 17.08 8.69 -20.41
N ARG A 218 15.97 9.35 -20.78
CA ARG A 218 14.95 9.87 -19.85
C ARG A 218 13.93 8.82 -19.43
N THR A 219 13.86 7.67 -20.10
CA THR A 219 12.83 6.65 -19.82
C THR A 219 12.96 6.09 -18.42
N ALA A 220 14.19 5.81 -17.95
CA ALA A 220 14.43 5.39 -16.57
C ALA A 220 13.91 6.42 -15.56
N ALA A 221 14.15 7.71 -15.82
CA ALA A 221 13.70 8.80 -14.96
C ALA A 221 12.17 8.95 -14.98
N TRP A 222 11.52 8.86 -16.14
CA TRP A 222 10.06 8.87 -16.24
C TRP A 222 9.41 7.72 -15.47
N LEU A 223 9.90 6.49 -15.66
CA LEU A 223 9.40 5.32 -14.94
C LEU A 223 9.65 5.45 -13.44
N GLY A 224 10.81 5.97 -13.03
CA GLY A 224 11.11 6.26 -11.63
C GLY A 224 10.15 7.27 -11.00
N LEU A 225 9.82 8.35 -11.72
CA LEU A 225 8.88 9.38 -11.25
C LEU A 225 7.49 8.79 -11.03
N LEU A 226 7.01 8.04 -12.02
CA LEU A 226 5.70 7.38 -11.99
C LEU A 226 5.60 6.33 -10.88
N GLN A 227 6.67 5.59 -10.61
CA GLN A 227 6.74 4.67 -9.47
C GLN A 227 6.70 5.42 -8.13
N GLN A 228 7.34 6.58 -8.02
CA GLN A 228 7.32 7.40 -6.80
C GLN A 228 5.91 7.94 -6.49
N TRP A 229 5.09 8.23 -7.51
CA TRP A 229 3.72 8.69 -7.32
C TRP A 229 2.84 7.66 -6.59
N GLN A 230 3.08 6.37 -6.78
CA GLN A 230 2.38 5.31 -6.07
C GLN A 230 2.68 5.31 -4.55
N LYS A 231 3.73 6.03 -4.11
CA LYS A 231 4.11 6.18 -2.69
C LYS A 231 3.48 7.40 -2.02
N ALA A 232 2.67 8.18 -2.73
CA ALA A 232 2.07 9.44 -2.25
C ALA A 232 0.87 9.25 -1.30
N THR A 233 0.99 8.36 -0.31
CA THR A 233 -0.13 7.95 0.57
C THR A 233 -0.40 8.93 1.72
N ALA A 234 0.62 9.63 2.21
CA ALA A 234 0.52 10.56 3.34
C ALA A 234 -0.27 11.86 3.01
N GLY A 235 -0.63 12.66 4.01
CA GLY A 235 -1.34 13.94 3.78
C GLY A 235 -0.51 15.01 3.07
N GLN A 236 0.81 14.91 3.12
CA GLN A 236 1.80 15.80 2.50
C GLN A 236 3.04 14.97 2.10
N PRO A 237 3.86 15.42 1.13
CA PRO A 237 5.08 14.69 0.77
C PRO A 237 6.05 14.71 1.95
N THR A 238 6.64 13.55 2.26
CA THR A 238 7.76 13.49 3.23
C THR A 238 8.98 14.20 2.65
N ALA A 239 9.90 14.66 3.50
CA ALA A 239 11.14 15.29 3.03
C ALA A 239 11.93 14.38 2.07
N LYS A 240 11.92 13.06 2.35
CA LYS A 240 12.51 12.04 1.47
C LYS A 240 11.80 11.98 0.10
N LEU A 241 10.47 11.83 0.09
CA LEU A 241 9.71 11.75 -1.16
C LEU A 241 9.86 13.04 -1.98
N ARG A 242 9.82 14.21 -1.33
CA ARG A 242 10.06 15.51 -1.98
C ARG A 242 11.41 15.52 -2.71
N LYS A 243 12.49 15.15 -2.02
CA LYS A 243 13.83 15.08 -2.62
C LYS A 243 13.89 14.13 -3.82
N GLU A 244 13.24 12.98 -3.73
CA GLU A 244 13.17 11.99 -4.82
C GLU A 244 12.40 12.53 -6.04
N LEU A 245 11.24 13.16 -5.83
CA LEU A 245 10.46 13.80 -6.90
C LEU A 245 11.26 14.89 -7.60
N ASP A 246 11.92 15.77 -6.83
CA ASP A 246 12.68 16.91 -7.37
C ASP A 246 13.90 16.44 -8.17
N ALA A 247 14.62 15.42 -7.67
CA ALA A 247 15.76 14.82 -8.37
C ALA A 247 15.34 14.17 -9.70
N THR A 248 14.23 13.42 -9.67
CA THR A 248 13.73 12.72 -10.87
C THR A 248 13.17 13.71 -11.89
N THR A 249 12.48 14.76 -11.43
CA THR A 249 12.02 15.87 -12.27
C THR A 249 13.17 16.58 -12.96
N THR A 250 14.27 16.81 -12.24
CA THR A 250 15.49 17.40 -12.79
C THR A 250 16.10 16.50 -13.87
N ALA A 251 16.16 15.18 -13.63
CA ALA A 251 16.70 14.21 -14.59
C ALA A 251 15.88 14.10 -15.88
N ILE A 252 14.56 14.25 -15.80
CA ILE A 252 13.67 14.28 -16.98
C ILE A 252 13.80 15.60 -17.75
N GLY A 253 13.89 16.71 -17.00
CA GLY A 253 13.74 18.06 -17.51
C GLY A 253 12.44 18.70 -17.01
N PRO A 254 12.50 19.75 -16.17
CA PRO A 254 11.32 20.38 -15.56
C PRO A 254 10.26 20.85 -16.56
N ALA A 255 10.67 21.32 -17.74
CA ALA A 255 9.74 21.77 -18.78
C ALA A 255 8.88 20.63 -19.32
N ALA A 256 9.49 19.48 -19.63
CA ALA A 256 8.79 18.29 -20.12
C ALA A 256 7.83 17.72 -19.05
N VAL A 257 8.27 17.70 -17.78
CA VAL A 257 7.42 17.28 -16.66
C VAL A 257 6.23 18.21 -16.51
N ARG A 258 6.42 19.53 -16.61
CA ARG A 258 5.34 20.51 -16.51
C ARG A 258 4.33 20.37 -17.65
N GLU A 259 4.80 20.21 -18.87
CA GLU A 259 3.95 20.06 -20.06
C GLU A 259 3.09 18.80 -19.97
N GLN A 260 3.72 17.64 -19.80
CA GLN A 260 3.01 16.37 -19.68
C GLN A 260 2.10 16.33 -18.45
N GLY A 261 2.60 16.82 -17.31
CA GLY A 261 1.83 16.88 -16.07
C GLY A 261 0.63 17.82 -16.17
N ARG A 262 0.73 18.92 -16.94
CA ARG A 262 -0.43 19.79 -17.24
C ARG A 262 -1.51 19.03 -17.98
N ALA A 263 -1.16 18.21 -18.98
CA ALA A 263 -2.13 17.40 -19.71
C ALA A 263 -2.87 16.43 -18.78
N TRP A 264 -2.17 15.77 -17.85
CA TRP A 264 -2.80 14.90 -16.86
C TRP A 264 -3.63 15.64 -15.81
N LEU A 265 -3.20 16.84 -15.37
CA LEU A 265 -4.02 17.69 -14.49
C LEU A 265 -5.30 18.17 -15.18
N GLN A 266 -5.21 18.49 -16.48
CA GLN A 266 -6.36 18.86 -17.29
C GLN A 266 -7.36 17.70 -17.42
N LEU A 267 -6.87 16.49 -17.74
CA LEU A 267 -7.68 15.27 -17.73
C LEU A 267 -8.42 15.09 -16.40
N LEU A 268 -7.71 15.27 -15.28
CA LEU A 268 -8.31 15.18 -13.94
C LEU A 268 -9.37 16.25 -13.67
N ALA A 269 -9.16 17.47 -14.15
CA ALA A 269 -10.12 18.56 -14.01
C ALA A 269 -11.39 18.27 -14.83
N ASP A 270 -11.25 17.76 -16.06
CA ASP A 270 -12.34 17.59 -17.03
C ASP A 270 -13.15 16.30 -16.83
N MET A 271 -12.55 15.28 -16.21
CA MET A 271 -13.20 13.98 -16.02
C MET A 271 -14.57 14.09 -15.34
N PRO A 272 -15.64 13.50 -15.88
CA PRO A 272 -16.95 13.59 -15.23
C PRO A 272 -16.95 12.85 -13.89
N VAL A 273 -17.82 13.28 -12.98
CA VAL A 273 -18.17 12.48 -11.79
C VAL A 273 -19.42 11.71 -12.15
N VAL A 274 -19.31 10.38 -12.23
CA VAL A 274 -20.41 9.50 -12.67
C VAL A 274 -21.16 9.01 -11.45
N GLU A 275 -22.47 9.21 -11.41
CA GLU A 275 -23.33 8.58 -10.41
C GLU A 275 -23.78 7.21 -10.93
N GLN A 276 -23.51 6.16 -10.17
CA GLN A 276 -23.98 4.81 -10.46
C GLN A 276 -24.99 4.37 -9.42
N GLN A 277 -26.12 3.84 -9.87
CA GLN A 277 -27.15 3.28 -8.99
C GLN A 277 -26.96 1.77 -8.88
N HIS A 278 -26.86 1.28 -7.65
CA HIS A 278 -26.71 -0.13 -7.32
C HIS A 278 -27.98 -0.64 -6.66
N THR A 279 -28.35 -1.86 -7.03
CA THR A 279 -29.44 -2.61 -6.38
C THR A 279 -28.85 -3.91 -5.83
N TYR A 280 -28.91 -4.08 -4.52
CA TYR A 280 -28.45 -5.30 -3.85
C TYR A 280 -29.63 -6.03 -3.22
N GLU A 281 -29.89 -7.24 -3.68
CA GLU A 281 -30.89 -8.14 -3.12
C GLU A 281 -30.22 -9.08 -2.12
N TYR A 282 -30.63 -8.99 -0.86
CA TYR A 282 -30.22 -9.92 0.18
C TYR A 282 -30.98 -11.23 -0.02
N GLY A 283 -30.35 -12.37 0.26
CA GLY A 283 -30.99 -13.70 0.20
C GLY A 283 -32.22 -13.89 1.10
N SER A 284 -32.55 -12.88 1.93
CA SER A 284 -33.79 -12.79 2.70
C SER A 284 -34.94 -12.07 1.96
N GLY A 285 -34.79 -11.72 0.68
CA GLY A 285 -35.78 -10.98 -0.13
C GLY A 285 -35.81 -9.46 0.10
N ASN A 286 -34.88 -8.92 0.90
CA ASN A 286 -34.76 -7.47 1.08
C ASN A 286 -33.95 -6.87 -0.06
N VAL A 287 -34.45 -5.80 -0.69
CA VAL A 287 -33.73 -5.07 -1.74
C VAL A 287 -33.25 -3.73 -1.20
N ARG A 288 -31.96 -3.40 -1.37
CA ARG A 288 -31.40 -2.09 -1.06
C ARG A 288 -30.95 -1.38 -2.34
N HIS A 289 -31.35 -0.12 -2.47
CA HIS A 289 -30.85 0.78 -3.50
C HIS A 289 -29.86 1.76 -2.88
N TYR A 290 -28.69 1.94 -3.50
CA TYR A 290 -27.71 2.95 -3.09
C TYR A 290 -26.98 3.52 -4.31
N SER A 291 -26.58 4.79 -4.25
CA SER A 291 -25.77 5.42 -5.29
C SER A 291 -24.30 5.43 -4.89
N THR A 292 -23.40 5.18 -5.84
CA THR A 292 -21.98 5.53 -5.75
C THR A 292 -21.67 6.69 -6.70
N TRP A 293 -20.62 7.44 -6.38
CA TRP A 293 -20.11 8.52 -7.23
C TRP A 293 -18.66 8.23 -7.55
N ASP A 294 -18.42 7.91 -8.81
CA ASP A 294 -17.14 7.47 -9.32
C ASP A 294 -16.43 8.66 -9.97
N PHE A 295 -15.16 8.82 -9.60
CA PHE A 295 -14.28 9.84 -10.15
C PHE A 295 -12.91 9.23 -10.43
N LEU A 296 -12.25 8.69 -9.42
CA LEU A 296 -10.99 7.98 -9.56
C LEU A 296 -11.00 6.75 -8.66
N THR A 297 -10.32 5.70 -9.10
CA THR A 297 -9.99 4.57 -8.23
C THR A 297 -9.06 4.99 -7.10
N GLU A 298 -9.08 4.26 -5.99
CA GLU A 298 -8.22 4.55 -4.83
C GLU A 298 -6.70 4.53 -5.16
N PRO A 299 -6.17 3.57 -5.96
CA PRO A 299 -4.78 3.61 -6.40
C PRO A 299 -4.46 4.89 -7.17
N ASN A 300 -5.33 5.28 -8.12
CA ASN A 300 -5.07 6.43 -8.97
C ASN A 300 -5.29 7.78 -8.24
N LEU A 301 -6.09 7.82 -7.17
CA LEU A 301 -6.12 8.96 -6.24
C LEU A 301 -4.76 9.20 -5.59
N THR A 302 -4.06 8.13 -5.21
CA THR A 302 -2.69 8.22 -4.66
C THR A 302 -1.74 8.76 -5.72
N VAL A 303 -1.80 8.23 -6.95
CA VAL A 303 -0.96 8.68 -8.07
C VAL A 303 -1.21 10.15 -8.42
N ALA A 304 -2.47 10.57 -8.46
CA ALA A 304 -2.85 11.96 -8.70
C ALA A 304 -2.27 12.93 -7.66
N LYS A 305 -2.14 12.52 -6.40
CA LYS A 305 -1.44 13.34 -5.39
C LYS A 305 0.06 13.46 -5.70
N GLY A 306 0.69 12.38 -6.13
CA GLY A 306 2.08 12.38 -6.60
C GLY A 306 2.29 13.38 -7.74
N LEU A 307 1.40 13.38 -8.72
CA LEU A 307 1.36 14.37 -9.81
C LEU A 307 1.27 15.82 -9.29
N VAL A 308 0.29 16.09 -8.42
CA VAL A 308 0.10 17.44 -7.83
C VAL A 308 1.37 17.90 -7.09
N TRP A 309 1.98 17.04 -6.28
CA TRP A 309 3.19 17.38 -5.54
C TRP A 309 4.41 17.54 -6.43
N THR A 310 4.47 16.84 -7.56
CA THR A 310 5.54 16.99 -8.56
C THR A 310 5.43 18.32 -9.29
N LEU A 311 4.21 18.72 -9.64
CA LEU A 311 3.96 19.98 -10.36
C LEU A 311 3.99 21.21 -9.47
N GLN A 312 3.84 21.06 -8.16
CA GLN A 312 3.86 22.16 -7.22
C GLN A 312 5.05 23.12 -7.41
N PRO A 313 6.33 22.69 -7.39
CA PRO A 313 7.47 23.60 -7.62
C PRO A 313 7.59 24.10 -9.06
N LEU A 314 6.84 23.50 -10.00
CA LEU A 314 6.85 23.84 -11.43
C LEU A 314 5.67 24.73 -11.83
N ALA A 315 4.85 25.16 -10.88
CA ALA A 315 3.57 25.76 -11.18
C ALA A 315 3.73 27.15 -11.80
N ASP A 316 3.10 27.33 -12.95
CA ASP A 316 2.84 28.63 -13.55
C ASP A 316 1.34 28.95 -13.49
N ALA A 317 0.92 30.04 -14.10
CA ALA A 317 -0.48 30.46 -14.10
C ALA A 317 -1.44 29.35 -14.60
N GLY A 318 -1.03 28.58 -15.61
CA GLY A 318 -1.83 27.47 -16.15
C GLY A 318 -1.96 26.31 -15.15
N VAL A 319 -0.86 25.91 -14.53
CA VAL A 319 -0.89 24.85 -13.49
C VAL A 319 -1.72 25.30 -12.28
N LEU A 320 -1.55 26.55 -11.83
CA LEU A 320 -2.34 27.10 -10.71
C LEU A 320 -3.84 27.14 -11.01
N ALA A 321 -4.23 27.48 -12.24
CA ALA A 321 -5.63 27.45 -12.66
C ALA A 321 -6.21 26.02 -12.60
N LEU A 322 -5.45 25.03 -13.05
CA LEU A 322 -5.88 23.62 -12.99
C LEU A 322 -5.96 23.10 -11.56
N LEU A 323 -4.97 23.40 -10.71
CA LEU A 323 -5.01 23.06 -9.29
C LEU A 323 -6.20 23.71 -8.57
N THR A 324 -6.56 24.94 -8.94
CA THR A 324 -7.76 25.64 -8.43
C THR A 324 -9.03 24.89 -8.83
N SER A 325 -9.17 24.52 -10.10
CA SER A 325 -10.34 23.81 -10.62
C SER A 325 -10.49 22.42 -9.99
N LEU A 326 -9.40 21.63 -10.01
CA LEU A 326 -9.35 20.29 -9.44
C LEU A 326 -9.59 20.31 -7.93
N GLY A 327 -8.95 21.24 -7.20
CA GLY A 327 -9.15 21.41 -5.76
C GLY A 327 -10.62 21.66 -5.42
N ALA A 328 -11.29 22.59 -6.11
CA ALA A 328 -12.71 22.85 -5.91
C ALA A 328 -13.58 21.62 -6.21
N LYS A 329 -13.29 20.89 -7.31
CA LYS A 329 -13.99 19.66 -7.70
C LYS A 329 -13.86 18.58 -6.63
N CYS A 330 -12.68 18.35 -6.06
CA CYS A 330 -12.44 17.35 -5.02
C CYS A 330 -13.27 17.60 -3.74
N PHE A 331 -13.67 18.84 -3.48
CA PHE A 331 -14.52 19.22 -2.34
C PHE A 331 -16.01 19.40 -2.70
N ARG A 332 -16.43 19.06 -3.92
CA ARG A 332 -17.86 18.93 -4.25
C ARG A 332 -18.51 17.97 -3.25
N LYS A 333 -19.63 18.41 -2.67
CA LYS A 333 -20.37 17.63 -1.67
C LYS A 333 -21.11 16.47 -2.33
N ILE A 334 -20.85 15.26 -1.84
CA ILE A 334 -21.57 14.04 -2.18
C ILE A 334 -22.54 13.70 -1.04
N PRO A 335 -23.86 13.57 -1.30
CA PRO A 335 -24.85 13.21 -0.28
C PRO A 335 -24.44 11.94 0.47
N GLY A 336 -24.52 11.95 1.81
CA GLY A 336 -24.22 10.78 2.65
C GLY A 336 -22.74 10.37 2.76
N LYS A 337 -21.85 10.85 1.87
CA LYS A 337 -20.43 10.44 1.83
C LYS A 337 -19.45 11.55 2.22
N GLY A 338 -19.77 12.82 1.96
CA GLY A 338 -18.88 13.96 2.21
C GLY A 338 -18.16 14.45 0.94
N PRO A 339 -16.92 14.95 1.02
CA PRO A 339 -16.17 15.41 -0.16
C PRO A 339 -15.91 14.28 -1.17
N LEU A 340 -15.89 14.60 -2.46
CA LEU A 340 -15.60 13.65 -3.53
C LEU A 340 -14.23 12.94 -3.36
N ALA A 341 -13.17 13.72 -3.09
CA ALA A 341 -11.80 13.21 -3.01
C ALA A 341 -10.95 14.08 -2.06
N ALA A 342 -11.24 14.06 -0.76
CA ALA A 342 -10.62 14.94 0.22
C ALA A 342 -9.08 14.89 0.23
N GLY A 343 -8.47 13.71 0.09
CA GLY A 343 -7.01 13.54 0.07
C GLY A 343 -6.33 14.22 -1.11
N LEU A 344 -6.91 14.12 -2.31
CA LEU A 344 -6.42 14.81 -3.51
C LEU A 344 -6.71 16.32 -3.44
N GLY A 345 -7.87 16.70 -2.91
CA GLY A 345 -8.22 18.10 -2.67
C GLY A 345 -7.22 18.78 -1.74
N ASN A 346 -6.88 18.15 -0.61
CA ASN A 346 -5.87 18.64 0.33
C ASN A 346 -4.49 18.80 -0.33
N ALA A 347 -4.08 17.88 -1.21
CA ALA A 347 -2.84 18.01 -1.96
C ALA A 347 -2.85 19.25 -2.88
N CYS A 348 -3.98 19.54 -3.54
CA CYS A 348 -4.13 20.75 -4.35
C CYS A 348 -4.06 22.02 -3.50
N LEU A 349 -4.74 22.05 -2.35
CA LEU A 349 -4.71 23.20 -1.43
C LEU A 349 -3.29 23.48 -0.91
N LEU A 350 -2.56 22.44 -0.53
CA LEU A 350 -1.16 22.53 -0.11
C LEU A 350 -0.29 23.08 -1.24
N ALA A 351 -0.47 22.56 -2.46
CA ALA A 351 0.30 23.02 -3.61
C ALA A 351 0.03 24.49 -3.94
N LEU A 352 -1.23 24.94 -3.88
CA LEU A 352 -1.58 26.35 -4.05
C LEU A 352 -0.97 27.24 -2.96
N ALA A 353 -1.02 26.82 -1.69
CA ALA A 353 -0.44 27.59 -0.60
C ALA A 353 1.06 27.85 -0.82
N GLN A 354 1.80 26.84 -1.27
CA GLN A 354 3.27 26.89 -1.41
C GLN A 354 3.76 27.54 -2.71
N ASN A 355 2.90 28.31 -3.40
CA ASN A 355 3.20 28.96 -4.69
C ASN A 355 3.16 30.50 -4.61
N GLY A 356 3.54 31.05 -3.46
CA GLY A 356 3.63 32.50 -3.24
C GLY A 356 2.29 33.24 -3.39
N LEU A 357 2.35 34.55 -3.65
CA LEU A 357 1.15 35.39 -3.79
C LEU A 357 0.15 34.89 -4.86
N PRO A 358 0.56 34.46 -6.07
CA PRO A 358 -0.38 33.92 -7.05
C PRO A 358 -1.12 32.67 -6.54
N GLY A 359 -0.41 31.81 -5.80
CA GLY A 359 -0.95 30.62 -5.16
C GLY A 359 -1.94 30.94 -4.03
N VAL A 360 -1.60 31.87 -3.14
CA VAL A 360 -2.48 32.37 -2.07
C VAL A 360 -3.77 32.98 -2.65
N ALA A 361 -3.66 33.79 -3.71
CA ALA A 361 -4.81 34.35 -4.40
C ALA A 361 -5.71 33.26 -5.02
N ALA A 362 -5.12 32.22 -5.61
CA ALA A 362 -5.84 31.06 -6.11
C ALA A 362 -6.54 30.28 -4.99
N LEU A 363 -5.86 30.08 -3.87
CA LEU A 363 -6.38 29.40 -2.69
C LEU A 363 -7.61 30.12 -2.10
N ALA A 364 -7.59 31.47 -2.06
CA ALA A 364 -8.74 32.27 -1.66
C ALA A 364 -9.95 32.07 -2.60
N ARG A 365 -9.72 31.96 -3.91
CA ARG A 365 -10.79 31.62 -4.89
C ARG A 365 -11.35 30.21 -4.70
N VAL A 366 -10.53 29.25 -4.29
CA VAL A 366 -11.00 27.89 -3.98
C VAL A 366 -11.84 27.90 -2.70
N ARG A 367 -11.42 28.65 -1.67
CA ARG A 367 -12.14 28.74 -0.38
C ARG A 367 -13.60 29.13 -0.55
N SER A 368 -13.92 30.08 -1.42
CA SER A 368 -15.30 30.53 -1.65
C SER A 368 -16.19 29.47 -2.31
N LYS A 369 -15.61 28.45 -2.95
CA LYS A 369 -16.33 27.34 -3.59
C LYS A 369 -16.58 26.16 -2.65
N ILE A 370 -15.91 26.12 -1.50
CA ILE A 370 -15.92 25.00 -0.55
C ILE A 370 -16.85 25.35 0.61
N ARG A 371 -17.81 24.47 0.94
CA ARG A 371 -18.78 24.70 2.02
C ARG A 371 -18.37 24.06 3.36
N GLN A 372 -17.43 23.14 3.35
CA GLN A 372 -17.01 22.37 4.51
C GLN A 372 -16.17 23.25 5.45
N THR A 373 -16.67 23.50 6.67
CA THR A 373 -16.04 24.39 7.67
C THR A 373 -14.59 24.00 7.96
N ASN A 374 -14.32 22.73 8.26
CA ASN A 374 -12.97 22.25 8.56
C ASN A 374 -11.98 22.53 7.41
N THR A 375 -12.45 22.44 6.16
CA THR A 375 -11.61 22.74 4.99
C THR A 375 -11.42 24.25 4.82
N GLN A 376 -12.44 25.06 5.09
CA GLN A 376 -12.29 26.53 5.09
C GLN A 376 -11.29 27.00 6.15
N GLU A 377 -11.31 26.40 7.35
CA GLU A 377 -10.34 26.66 8.42
C GLU A 377 -8.92 26.24 8.03
N LEU A 378 -8.76 25.06 7.41
CA LEU A 378 -7.48 24.62 6.88
C LEU A 378 -6.92 25.61 5.85
N ILE A 379 -7.75 26.10 4.94
CA ILE A 379 -7.36 27.11 3.96
C ILE A 379 -6.97 28.42 4.65
N ALA A 380 -7.75 28.88 5.63
CA ALA A 380 -7.43 30.08 6.39
C ALA A 380 -6.06 29.96 7.08
N LYS A 381 -5.76 28.79 7.67
CA LYS A 381 -4.45 28.49 8.26
C LYS A 381 -3.32 28.58 7.23
N TYR A 382 -3.49 27.99 6.05
CA TYR A 382 -2.49 28.08 4.99
C TYR A 382 -2.27 29.52 4.52
N ILE A 383 -3.33 30.29 4.32
CA ILE A 383 -3.22 31.72 3.95
C ILE A 383 -2.42 32.46 5.02
N ALA A 384 -2.77 32.32 6.30
CA ALA A 384 -2.07 33.00 7.39
C ALA A 384 -0.58 32.61 7.49
N GLN A 385 -0.27 31.32 7.31
CA GLN A 385 1.11 30.82 7.34
C GLN A 385 1.95 31.39 6.19
N GLU A 386 1.41 31.45 4.98
CA GLU A 386 2.15 31.92 3.81
C GLU A 386 2.22 33.45 3.76
N SER A 387 1.17 34.16 4.19
CA SER A 387 1.20 35.62 4.41
C SER A 387 2.33 36.01 5.38
N ALA A 388 2.44 35.31 6.51
CA ALA A 388 3.52 35.55 7.48
C ALA A 388 4.92 35.31 6.89
N LYS A 389 5.09 34.29 6.04
CA LYS A 389 6.38 34.04 5.35
C LYS A 389 6.70 35.09 4.30
N LEU A 390 5.69 35.63 3.64
CA LEU A 390 5.81 36.65 2.59
C LEU A 390 5.91 38.07 3.15
N GLY A 391 5.65 38.27 4.44
CA GLY A 391 5.71 39.57 5.11
C GLY A 391 4.53 40.49 4.78
N VAL A 392 3.36 39.93 4.46
CA VAL A 392 2.13 40.65 4.06
C VAL A 392 0.94 40.38 4.97
#